data_AF-A0A1V5A9H3-F1
#
_entry.id   AF-A0A1V5A9H3-F1
#
_cell.length_a   1.000
_cell.length_b   1.000
_cell.length_c   1.000
_cell.angle_alpha   90.00
_cell.angle_beta   90.00
_cell.angle_gamma   90.00
#
_symmetry.space_group_name_H-M   'P 1'
#
loop_
_entity.id
_entity.type
_entity.pdbx_description
1 polymer ?
#
loop_
_entity_poly.entity_id
_entity_poly.type
_entity_poly.pdbx_seq_one_letter_code
_entity_poly.pdbx_strand_id
1 'polypeptide(L)'
;MVDRGNNKRGERVAISYKMPPNIYEKVNKLVYEEKKFSTVSDCITQALIYFVDNQNDVGQFKENLHDYLASEEGRDFMKKIMKDLLVDVLTAQQKIAAEERR
;
A
#
# COMPACT_ATOMS: atom_id res chain seq x y z
N MET A 1 -30.10 20.52 27.79
CA MET A 1 -29.04 19.80 28.52
C MET A 1 -28.41 18.81 27.56
N VAL A 2 -27.17 19.04 27.15
CA VAL A 2 -26.41 18.11 26.30
C VAL A 2 -25.87 17.05 27.24
N ASP A 3 -26.42 15.84 27.13
CA ASP A 3 -25.96 14.69 27.87
C ASP A 3 -24.52 14.39 27.43
N ARG A 4 -23.56 14.78 28.26
CA ARG A 4 -22.15 14.42 28.12
C ARG A 4 -22.02 12.97 28.56
N GLY A 5 -22.50 12.09 27.69
CA GLY A 5 -22.35 10.64 27.81
C GLY A 5 -20.88 10.31 27.96
N ASN A 6 -20.59 9.62 29.05
CA ASN A 6 -19.30 9.08 29.41
C ASN A 6 -18.88 8.06 28.32
N ASN A 7 -18.16 8.52 27.29
CA ASN A 7 -17.68 7.68 26.19
C ASN A 7 -16.74 6.61 26.72
N LYS A 8 -17.30 5.42 26.99
CA LYS A 8 -16.53 4.22 27.26
C LYS A 8 -15.73 3.90 25.99
N ARG A 9 -14.40 3.95 26.08
CA ARG A 9 -13.49 3.49 25.03
C ARG A 9 -13.96 2.13 24.51
N GLY A 10 -14.47 2.08 23.28
CA GLY A 10 -14.84 0.83 22.58
C GLY A 10 -16.32 0.67 22.22
N GLU A 11 -17.21 1.59 22.56
CA GLU A 11 -18.61 1.47 22.14
C GLU A 11 -18.79 1.77 20.64
N ARG A 12 -19.47 0.87 19.92
CA ARG A 12 -19.78 1.04 18.50
C ARG A 12 -20.74 2.22 18.32
N VAL A 13 -20.26 3.30 17.73
CA VAL A 13 -21.08 4.48 17.42
C VAL A 13 -21.76 4.31 16.07
N ALA A 14 -23.09 4.40 16.04
CA ALA A 14 -23.84 4.43 14.80
C ALA A 14 -23.75 5.83 14.17
N ILE A 15 -23.12 5.93 13.00
CA ILE A 15 -22.90 7.19 12.28
C ILE A 15 -23.63 7.11 10.94
N SER A 16 -24.43 8.12 10.62
CA SER A 16 -25.00 8.28 9.28
C SER A 16 -24.02 9.08 8.41
N TYR A 17 -23.70 8.57 7.23
CA TYR A 17 -22.84 9.23 6.25
C TYR A 17 -23.39 9.00 4.84
N LYS A 18 -23.00 9.89 3.92
CA LYS A 18 -23.30 9.74 2.48
C LYS A 18 -22.07 9.21 1.77
N MET A 19 -22.24 8.17 0.96
CA MET A 19 -21.17 7.56 0.19
C MET A 19 -21.30 7.92 -1.30
N PRO A 20 -20.21 8.35 -1.96
CA PRO A 20 -20.21 8.54 -3.41
C PRO A 20 -20.54 7.24 -4.16
N PRO A 21 -21.23 7.29 -5.32
CA PRO A 21 -21.69 6.08 -6.04
C PRO A 21 -20.57 5.10 -6.39
N ASN A 22 -19.43 5.63 -6.85
CA ASN A 22 -18.25 4.84 -7.22
C ASN A 22 -17.62 4.08 -6.02
N ILE A 23 -17.75 4.60 -4.80
CA ILE A 23 -17.28 3.91 -3.59
C ILE A 23 -18.33 2.91 -3.12
N TYR A 24 -19.62 3.27 -3.22
CA TYR A 24 -20.73 2.40 -2.86
C TYR A 24 -20.72 1.10 -3.64
N GLU A 25 -20.52 1.16 -4.96
CA GLU A 25 -20.38 -0.03 -5.82
C GLU A 25 -19.22 -0.93 -5.38
N LYS A 26 -18.06 -0.35 -5.08
CA LYS A 26 -16.88 -1.11 -4.63
C LYS A 26 -17.12 -1.79 -3.28
N VAL A 27 -17.71 -1.08 -2.32
CA VAL A 27 -18.01 -1.64 -1.00
C VAL A 27 -19.05 -2.75 -1.11
N ASN A 28 -20.10 -2.55 -1.92
CA ASN A 28 -21.11 -3.57 -2.16
C ASN A 28 -20.51 -4.81 -2.80
N LYS A 29 -19.63 -4.66 -3.79
CA LYS A 29 -18.93 -5.80 -4.39
C LYS A 29 -18.13 -6.58 -3.34
N LEU A 30 -17.36 -5.88 -2.51
CA LEU A 30 -16.54 -6.52 -1.46
C LEU A 30 -17.38 -7.25 -0.40
N VAL A 31 -18.57 -6.75 -0.07
CA VAL A 31 -19.45 -7.32 0.96
C VAL A 31 -20.35 -8.42 0.40
N TYR A 32 -21.04 -8.15 -0.71
CA TYR A 32 -22.11 -9.02 -1.22
C TYR A 32 -21.64 -10.02 -2.27
N GLU A 33 -20.73 -9.62 -3.17
CA GLU A 33 -20.23 -10.51 -4.22
C GLU A 33 -19.04 -11.33 -3.73
N GLU A 34 -18.01 -10.66 -3.21
CA GLU A 34 -16.76 -11.29 -2.82
C GLU A 34 -16.78 -11.84 -1.38
N LYS A 35 -17.79 -11.47 -0.58
CA LYS A 35 -17.97 -11.86 0.84
C LYS A 35 -16.70 -11.70 1.69
N LYS A 36 -15.86 -10.71 1.36
CA LYS A 36 -14.64 -10.38 2.12
C LYS A 36 -14.94 -9.72 3.45
N PHE A 37 -16.10 -9.07 3.56
CA PHE A 37 -16.57 -8.43 4.78
C PHE A 37 -18.02 -8.81 5.07
N SER A 38 -18.34 -8.98 6.36
CA SER A 38 -19.69 -9.36 6.81
C SER A 38 -20.72 -8.25 6.64
N THR A 39 -20.32 -6.99 6.82
CA THR A 39 -21.18 -5.82 6.66
C THR A 39 -20.44 -4.66 6.00
N VAL A 40 -21.21 -3.72 5.44
CA VAL A 40 -20.70 -2.43 4.94
C VAL A 40 -19.93 -1.68 6.03
N SER A 41 -20.43 -1.71 7.27
CA SER A 41 -19.77 -1.08 8.42
C SER A 41 -18.42 -1.70 8.73
N ASP A 42 -18.28 -3.02 8.62
CA ASP A 42 -17.00 -3.70 8.85
C ASP A 42 -15.99 -3.35 7.75
N CYS A 43 -16.43 -3.32 6.48
CA CYS A 43 -15.60 -2.89 5.36
C CYS A 43 -15.05 -1.46 5.57
N ILE A 44 -15.90 -0.54 6.03
CA ILE A 44 -15.51 0.86 6.27
C ILE A 44 -14.61 0.98 7.49
N THR A 45 -14.90 0.25 8.56
CA THR A 45 -14.07 0.25 9.77
C THR A 45 -12.66 -0.22 9.44
N GLN A 46 -12.52 -1.31 8.68
CA GLN A 46 -11.23 -1.82 8.23
C GLN A 46 -10.51 -0.85 7.29
N ALA A 47 -11.23 -0.20 6.37
CA ALA A 47 -10.63 0.82 5.51
C ALA A 47 -10.10 2.03 6.29
N LEU A 48 -10.83 2.46 7.34
CA LEU A 48 -10.41 3.55 8.22
C LEU A 48 -9.20 3.18 9.08
N ILE A 49 -9.17 1.97 9.64
CA ILE A 49 -8.01 1.44 10.37
C ILE A 49 -6.79 1.43 9.44
N TYR A 50 -6.92 0.81 8.27
CA TYR A 50 -5.86 0.77 7.27
C TYR A 50 -5.38 2.17 6.87
N PHE A 51 -6.29 3.13 6.71
CA PHE A 51 -5.92 4.50 6.39
C PHE A 51 -5.13 5.16 7.52
N VAL A 52 -5.59 5.04 8.77
CA VAL A 52 -4.93 5.63 9.94
C VAL A 52 -3.56 4.99 10.20
N ASP A 53 -3.48 3.67 10.10
CA ASP A 53 -2.24 2.93 10.31
C ASP A 53 -1.21 3.26 9.22
N ASN A 54 -1.64 3.35 7.95
CA ASN A 54 -0.73 3.60 6.83
C ASN A 54 -0.42 5.07 6.56
N GLN A 55 -1.20 6.01 7.10
CA GLN A 55 -0.81 7.43 7.10
C GLN A 55 0.54 7.63 7.77
N ASN A 56 0.85 6.83 8.80
CA ASN A 56 2.17 6.83 9.43
C ASN A 56 3.17 5.98 8.63
N ASP A 57 2.73 4.83 8.10
CA ASP A 57 3.64 3.81 7.55
C ASP A 57 4.24 4.19 6.19
N VAL A 58 3.51 4.85 5.28
CA VAL A 58 4.07 5.24 3.96
C VAL A 58 5.09 6.38 4.08
N GLY A 59 4.87 7.32 4.98
CA GLY A 59 5.82 8.39 5.27
C GLY A 59 7.09 7.82 5.91
N GLN A 60 6.90 7.00 6.95
CA GLN A 60 8.00 6.36 7.67
C GLN A 60 8.77 5.37 6.80
N PHE A 61 8.11 4.62 5.92
CA PHE A 61 8.77 3.73 4.97
C PHE A 61 9.65 4.51 3.99
N LYS A 62 9.20 5.65 3.47
CA LYS A 62 10.02 6.46 2.56
C LYS A 62 11.27 7.00 3.25
N GLU A 63 11.13 7.47 4.48
CA GLU A 63 12.25 7.94 5.29
C GLU A 63 13.22 6.79 5.62
N ASN A 64 12.70 5.67 6.11
CA ASN A 64 13.51 4.48 6.42
C ASN A 64 14.22 3.91 5.18
N LEU A 65 13.55 3.89 4.03
CA LEU A 65 14.14 3.44 2.77
C LEU A 65 15.23 4.40 2.30
N HIS A 66 14.98 5.72 2.41
CA HIS A 66 15.97 6.72 2.08
C HIS A 66 17.21 6.59 2.97
N ASP A 67 17.03 6.44 4.28
CA ASP A 67 18.11 6.28 5.24
C ASP A 67 18.88 4.98 5.02
N TYR A 68 18.17 3.89 4.72
CA TYR A 68 18.79 2.62 4.34
C TYR A 68 19.63 2.77 3.08
N LEU A 69 19.10 3.36 2.01
CA LEU A 69 19.85 3.58 0.76
C LEU A 69 21.05 4.54 0.94
N ALA A 70 20.96 5.47 1.88
CA ALA A 70 22.06 6.36 2.25
C ALA A 70 23.13 5.66 3.13
N SER A 71 22.79 4.54 3.77
CA SER A 71 23.73 3.73 4.55
C SER A 71 24.78 3.04 3.68
N GLU A 72 25.85 2.55 4.30
CA GLU A 72 26.90 1.80 3.59
C GLU A 72 26.36 0.50 2.98
N GLU A 73 25.55 -0.25 3.72
CA GLU A 73 24.90 -1.47 3.26
C GLU A 73 23.95 -1.21 2.08
N GLY A 74 23.15 -0.15 2.13
CA GLY A 74 22.24 0.21 1.05
C GLY A 74 22.96 0.68 -0.21
N ARG A 75 24.08 1.41 -0.08
CA ARG A 75 24.92 1.78 -1.23
C ARG A 75 25.53 0.54 -1.89
N ASP A 76 25.99 -0.43 -1.12
CA ASP A 76 26.57 -1.66 -1.66
C ASP A 76 25.50 -2.56 -2.31
N PHE A 77 24.30 -2.61 -1.72
CA PHE A 77 23.14 -3.22 -2.36
C PHE A 77 22.82 -2.58 -3.72
N MET A 78 22.79 -1.24 -3.79
CA MET A 78 22.53 -0.52 -5.04
C MET A 78 23.62 -0.74 -6.09
N LYS A 79 24.89 -0.77 -5.70
CA LYS A 79 26.00 -1.10 -6.61
C LYS A 79 25.85 -2.50 -7.18
N LYS A 80 25.43 -3.47 -6.36
CA LYS A 80 25.19 -4.84 -6.80
C LYS A 80 24.08 -4.89 -7.84
N ILE A 81 22.93 -4.26 -7.57
CA ILE A 81 21.81 -4.18 -8.53
C ILE A 81 22.24 -3.52 -9.83
N MET A 82 22.94 -2.39 -9.79
CA MET A 82 23.43 -1.73 -11.01
C MET A 82 24.38 -2.61 -11.82
N LYS A 83 25.27 -3.35 -11.13
CA LYS A 83 26.19 -4.26 -11.78
C LYS A 83 25.45 -5.39 -12.48
N ASP A 84 24.48 -6.01 -11.80
CA ASP A 84 23.70 -7.11 -12.34
C ASP A 84 22.87 -6.65 -13.56
N LEU A 85 22.23 -5.48 -13.48
CA LEU A 85 21.52 -4.85 -14.60
C LEU A 85 22.44 -4.54 -15.79
N LEU A 86 23.64 -4.00 -15.54
CA LEU A 86 24.62 -3.73 -16.60
C LEU A 86 25.06 -5.01 -17.30
N VAL A 87 25.26 -6.10 -16.55
CA VAL A 87 25.60 -7.41 -17.11
C VAL A 87 24.45 -7.92 -17.99
N ASP A 88 23.20 -7.81 -17.54
CA ASP A 88 22.05 -8.25 -18.32
C ASP A 88 21.90 -7.46 -19.62
N VAL A 89 22.05 -6.14 -19.58
CA VAL A 89 21.98 -5.28 -20.79
C VAL A 89 23.13 -5.59 -21.76
N LEU A 90 24.35 -5.71 -21.25
CA LEU A 90 25.51 -6.03 -22.10
C LEU A 90 25.39 -7.43 -22.71
N THR A 91 24.88 -8.40 -21.96
CA THR A 91 24.64 -9.76 -22.46
C THR A 91 23.54 -9.78 -23.52
N ALA A 92 22.47 -9.00 -23.33
CA ALA A 92 21.41 -8.84 -24.32
C ALA A 92 21.93 -8.19 -25.62
N GLN A 93 22.74 -7.13 -25.50
CA GLN A 93 23.37 -6.48 -26.66
C GLN A 93 24.35 -7.41 -27.40
N GLN A 94 25.12 -8.22 -26.69
CA GLN A 94 26.02 -9.20 -27.29
C GLN A 94 25.29 -10.29 -28.07
N LYS A 95 24.12 -10.74 -27.58
CA LYS A 95 23.28 -11.70 -28.32
C LYS A 95 22.72 -11.10 -29.60
N ILE A 96 22.24 -9.87 -29.56
CA ILE A 96 21.73 -9.14 -30.74
C ILE A 96 22.85 -8.95 -31.78
N ALA A 97 24.03 -8.50 -31.36
CA ALA A 97 25.17 -8.30 -32.25
C ALA A 97 25.73 -9.61 -32.86
N ALA A 98 25.51 -10.76 -32.19
CA ALA A 98 25.88 -12.07 -32.72
C ALA A 98 24.87 -12.62 -33.74
N GLU A 99 23.59 -12.25 -33.61
CA GLU A 99 22.53 -12.61 -34.57
C GLU A 99 22.62 -11.76 -35.86
N GLU A 100 22.99 -10.48 -35.78
CA GLU A 100 23.18 -9.62 -36.96
C GLU A 100 24.43 -9.97 -37.81
N ARG A 101 25.33 -10.82 -37.30
CA ARG A 101 26.54 -11.29 -38.00
C ARG A 101 26.36 -12.65 -38.69
N ARG A 102 25.17 -13.25 -38.63
CA ARG A 102 24.81 -14.48 -39.35
C ARG A 102 23.95 -14.16 -40.57
#